data_AF-A0A263HBV0-F1
#
_entry.id   AF-A0A263HBV0-F1
#
_cell.length_a   1.000
_cell.length_b   1.000
_cell.length_c   1.000
_cell.angle_alpha   90.00
_cell.angle_beta   90.00
_cell.angle_gamma   90.00
#
_symmetry.space_group_name_H-M   'P 1'
#
loop_
_entity.id
_entity.type
_entity.pdbx_description
1 polymer ?
#
loop_
_entity_poly.entity_id
_entity_poly.type
_entity_poly.pdbx_seq_one_letter_code
_entity_poly.pdbx_strand_id
1 'polypeptide(L)'
;MICTPKVARELLGMSQYEAAEHIGHVHQLSWTFWETGERSIKEDVEKTINFLLEKRREIILQFVNGQDRNKAKKVAVIYYPTPDFCSSYLE
;
A
#
# COMPACT_ATOMS: atom_id res chain seq x y z
N MET A 1 15.14 0.71 0.90
CA MET A 1 14.70 0.66 2.30
C MET A 1 13.86 -0.58 2.41
N ILE A 2 14.35 -1.65 3.04
CA ILE A 2 13.60 -2.92 3.14
C ILE A 2 12.65 -2.77 4.34
N CYS A 3 11.40 -2.41 4.07
CA CYS A 3 10.34 -2.47 5.08
C CYS A 3 9.88 -3.92 5.21
N THR A 4 9.66 -4.41 6.44
CA THR A 4 9.07 -5.74 6.63
C THR A 4 7.66 -5.77 6.00
N PRO A 5 7.15 -6.94 5.55
CA PRO A 5 5.83 -7.04 4.92
C PRO A 5 4.71 -6.47 5.80
N LYS A 6 4.85 -6.62 7.13
CA LYS A 6 3.95 -6.03 8.12
C LYS A 6 3.93 -4.51 8.07
N VAL A 7 5.11 -3.87 8.17
CA VAL A 7 5.21 -2.41 8.14
C VAL A 7 4.74 -1.87 6.79
N ALA A 8 5.07 -2.57 5.70
CA ALA A 8 4.61 -2.21 4.37
C ALA A 8 3.09 -2.18 4.25
N ARG A 9 2.37 -3.23 4.67
CA ARG A 9 0.89 -3.24 4.58
C ARG A 9 0.24 -2.22 5.51
N GLU A 10 0.80 -1.99 6.69
CA GLU A 10 0.28 -1.00 7.65
C GLU A 10 0.44 0.42 7.09
N LEU A 11 1.56 0.70 6.42
CA LEU A 11 1.74 1.93 5.68
C LEU A 11 0.72 2.04 4.54
N LEU A 12 0.51 0.97 3.76
CA LEU A 12 -0.46 0.99 2.68
C LEU A 12 -1.93 0.97 3.16
N GLY A 13 -2.19 0.89 4.47
CA GLY A 13 -3.54 0.87 5.04
C GLY A 13 -4.29 -0.45 4.82
N MET A 14 -3.56 -1.55 4.60
CA MET A 14 -4.12 -2.87 4.28
C MET A 14 -4.13 -3.80 5.49
N SER A 15 -5.21 -4.58 5.60
CA SER A 15 -5.26 -5.78 6.43
C SER A 15 -4.34 -6.88 5.89
N GLN A 16 -4.06 -7.91 6.70
CA GLN A 16 -3.30 -9.08 6.23
C GLN A 16 -4.02 -9.80 5.08
N TYR A 17 -5.36 -9.85 5.13
CA TYR A 17 -6.17 -10.49 4.10
C TYR A 17 -6.05 -9.74 2.76
N GLU A 18 -6.26 -8.41 2.76
CA GLU A 18 -6.16 -7.58 1.55
C GLU A 18 -4.75 -7.60 0.95
N ALA A 19 -3.71 -7.55 1.79
CA ALA A 19 -2.34 -7.62 1.32
C ALA A 19 -2.01 -8.98 0.68
N ALA A 20 -2.51 -10.08 1.27
CA ALA A 20 -2.37 -11.41 0.71
C ALA A 20 -3.10 -11.56 -0.63
N GLU A 21 -4.32 -11.01 -0.74
CA GLU A 21 -5.15 -11.10 -1.95
C GLU A 21 -4.61 -10.22 -3.09
N HIS A 22 -4.33 -8.94 -2.80
CA HIS A 22 -4.05 -7.94 -3.83
C HIS A 22 -2.57 -7.72 -4.15
N ILE A 23 -1.65 -8.03 -3.23
CA ILE A 23 -0.20 -7.88 -3.45
C ILE A 23 0.42 -9.25 -3.65
N GLY A 24 0.15 -10.18 -2.72
CA GLY A 24 0.81 -11.47 -2.69
C GLY A 24 0.23 -12.50 -3.66
N HIS A 25 -1.05 -12.36 -4.03
CA HIS A 25 -1.85 -13.40 -4.72
C HIS A 25 -1.69 -14.78 -4.06
N VAL A 26 -1.72 -14.79 -2.72
CA VAL A 26 -1.53 -15.98 -1.89
C VAL A 26 -2.61 -16.06 -0.83
N HIS A 27 -2.74 -17.22 -0.22
CA HIS A 27 -3.55 -17.37 0.98
C HIS A 27 -3.03 -16.50 2.14
N GLN A 28 -3.92 -15.98 2.97
CA GLN A 28 -3.58 -15.15 4.14
C GLN A 28 -2.49 -15.77 5.03
N LEU A 29 -2.55 -17.09 5.23
CA LEU A 29 -1.55 -17.83 6.02
C LEU A 29 -0.12 -17.69 5.47
N SER A 30 0.05 -17.68 4.14
CA SER A 30 1.35 -17.45 3.51
C SER A 30 1.89 -16.06 3.82
N TRP A 31 1.02 -15.06 3.84
CA TRP A 31 1.37 -13.71 4.25
C TRP A 31 1.77 -13.65 5.72
N THR A 32 1.04 -14.34 6.60
CA THR A 32 1.40 -14.44 8.03
C THR A 32 2.81 -15.01 8.21
N PHE A 33 3.18 -16.07 7.48
CA PHE A 33 4.54 -16.62 7.55
C PHE A 33 5.63 -15.63 7.10
N TRP A 34 5.33 -14.74 6.16
CA TRP A 34 6.24 -13.67 5.77
C TRP A 34 6.37 -12.61 6.86
N GLU A 35 5.29 -12.28 7.55
CA GLU A 35 5.31 -11.31 8.66
C GLU A 35 6.01 -11.84 9.91
N THR A 36 5.91 -13.14 10.20
CA THR A 36 6.59 -13.77 11.34
C THR A 36 8.06 -14.07 11.06
N GLY A 37 8.49 -13.99 9.80
CA GLY A 37 9.85 -14.33 9.37
C GLY A 37 10.09 -15.84 9.26
N GLU A 38 9.05 -16.67 9.40
CA GLU A 38 9.12 -18.12 9.19
C GLU A 38 9.42 -18.47 7.73
N ARG A 39 9.04 -17.61 6.78
CA ARG A 39 9.36 -17.74 5.37
C ARG A 39 9.84 -16.42 4.79
N SER A 40 10.78 -16.50 3.85
CA SER A 40 11.17 -15.35 3.05
C SER A 40 10.04 -14.93 2.12
N ILE A 41 9.86 -13.62 1.99
CA ILE A 41 9.00 -13.04 0.95
C ILE A 41 9.57 -13.38 -0.43
N LYS A 42 8.68 -13.53 -1.42
CA LYS A 42 9.11 -13.70 -2.80
C LYS A 42 9.55 -12.35 -3.39
N GLU A 43 10.55 -12.37 -4.27
CA GLU A 43 11.16 -11.16 -4.85
C GLU A 43 10.15 -10.32 -5.66
N ASP A 44 9.22 -10.97 -6.37
CA ASP A 44 8.14 -10.31 -7.11
C ASP A 44 7.21 -9.52 -6.18
N VAL A 45 6.80 -10.12 -5.07
CA VAL A 45 5.97 -9.47 -4.05
C VAL A 45 6.72 -8.29 -3.42
N GLU A 46 8.01 -8.45 -3.13
CA GLU A 46 8.84 -7.36 -2.61
C GLU A 46 8.95 -6.18 -3.60
N LYS A 47 9.12 -6.45 -4.90
CA LYS A 47 9.12 -5.42 -5.95
C LYS A 47 7.79 -4.68 -5.99
N THR A 48 6.66 -5.38 -5.89
CA THR A 48 5.33 -4.76 -5.87
C THR A 48 5.15 -3.88 -4.63
N ILE A 49 5.55 -4.34 -3.45
CA ILE A 49 5.52 -3.56 -2.21
C ILE A 49 6.31 -2.26 -2.38
N ASN A 50 7.55 -2.36 -2.87
CA ASN A 50 8.42 -1.20 -3.05
C ASN A 50 7.84 -0.21 -4.06
N PHE A 51 7.26 -0.69 -5.16
CA PHE A 51 6.57 0.14 -6.13
C PHE A 51 5.40 0.92 -5.51
N LEU A 52 4.54 0.25 -4.74
CA LEU A 52 3.39 0.88 -4.07
C LEU A 52 3.82 1.92 -3.02
N LEU A 53 4.87 1.60 -2.24
CA LEU A 53 5.42 2.54 -1.25
C LEU A 53 6.02 3.78 -1.91
N GLU A 54 6.72 3.62 -3.04
CA GLU A 54 7.26 4.75 -3.80
C GLU A 54 6.12 5.59 -4.40
N LYS A 55 5.09 4.97 -4.95
CA LYS A 55 3.89 5.69 -5.45
C LYS A 55 3.21 6.49 -4.34
N ARG A 56 3.07 5.91 -3.16
CA ARG A 56 2.55 6.63 -1.99
C ARG A 56 3.42 7.82 -1.63
N ARG A 57 4.75 7.65 -1.63
CA ARG A 57 5.71 8.72 -1.35
C ARG A 57 5.59 9.85 -2.38
N GLU A 58 5.52 9.54 -3.66
CA GLU A 58 5.33 10.51 -4.74
C GLU A 58 4.06 11.35 -4.53
N ILE A 59 2.93 10.71 -4.23
CA ILE A 59 1.65 11.40 -3.97
C ILE A 59 1.76 12.35 -2.77
N ILE A 60 2.36 11.89 -1.67
CA ILE A 60 2.58 12.71 -0.48
C ILE A 60 3.49 13.89 -0.80
N LEU A 61 4.60 13.69 -1.52
CA LEU A 61 5.52 14.75 -1.88
C LEU A 61 4.88 15.78 -2.81
N GLN A 62 4.10 15.34 -3.80
CA GLN A 62 3.34 16.25 -4.67
C GLN A 62 2.36 17.10 -3.85
N PHE A 63 1.68 16.50 -2.89
CA PHE A 63 0.78 17.23 -1.99
C PHE A 63 1.53 18.25 -1.13
N VAL A 64 2.60 17.83 -0.44
CA VAL A 64 3.41 18.70 0.43
C VAL A 64 4.04 19.86 -0.35
N ASN A 65 4.70 19.57 -1.47
CA ASN A 65 5.31 20.60 -2.32
C ASN A 65 4.27 21.54 -2.95
N GLY A 66 3.05 21.03 -3.21
CA GLY A 66 1.93 21.83 -3.68
C GLY A 66 1.33 22.75 -2.60
N GLN A 67 1.39 22.35 -1.32
CA GLN A 67 0.88 23.14 -0.19
C GLN A 67 1.67 24.43 0.05
N ASP A 68 2.99 24.40 -0.13
CA ASP A 68 3.85 25.59 0.00
C ASP A 68 3.45 26.71 -0.97
N ARG A 69 2.85 26.36 -2.13
CA ARG A 69 2.34 27.35 -3.09
C ARG A 69 0.99 27.95 -2.69
N ASN A 70 0.19 27.25 -1.88
CA ASN A 70 -1.22 27.59 -1.62
C ASN A 70 -1.57 27.95 -0.17
N LYS A 71 -0.61 27.94 0.80
CA LYS A 71 -0.85 28.29 2.23
C LYS A 71 -2.16 27.74 2.79
N ALA A 72 -2.54 26.52 2.40
CA ALA A 72 -3.79 25.91 2.83
C ALA A 72 -3.73 25.68 4.35
N LYS A 73 -4.55 26.38 5.13
CA LYS A 73 -4.52 26.35 6.60
C LYS A 73 -5.11 25.06 7.20
N LYS A 74 -5.83 24.26 6.40
CA LYS A 74 -6.51 23.02 6.82
C LYS A 74 -6.52 22.01 5.68
N VAL A 75 -6.28 20.75 6.01
CA VAL A 75 -6.36 19.61 5.09
C VAL A 75 -7.52 18.74 5.54
N ALA A 76 -8.48 18.49 4.65
CA ALA A 76 -9.52 17.49 4.86
C ALA A 76 -9.13 16.23 4.09
N VAL A 77 -9.11 15.09 4.76
CA VAL A 77 -8.92 13.78 4.14
C VAL A 77 -10.31 13.16 3.97
N ILE A 78 -10.67 12.85 2.73
CA ILE A 78 -11.96 12.22 2.39
C ILE A 78 -11.68 10.74 2.15
N TYR A 79 -12.38 9.88 2.89
CA TYR A 79 -12.34 8.44 2.69
C TYR A 79 -13.53 8.02 1.83
N TYR A 80 -13.28 7.23 0.80
CA TYR A 80 -14.32 6.59 0.00
C TYR A 80 -14.54 5.18 0.54
N PRO A 81 -15.79 4.70 0.60
CA PRO A 81 -16.04 3.28 0.81
C PRO A 81 -15.42 2.48 -0.33
N THR A 82 -15.01 1.24 -0.05
CA THR A 82 -14.56 0.30 -1.08
C THR A 82 -15.66 0.21 -2.15
N PRO A 83 -15.36 0.50 -3.42
CA PRO A 83 -16.37 0.43 -4.47
C PRO A 83 -16.85 -1.01 -4.63
N ASP A 84 -18.16 -1.22 -4.73
CA ASP A 84 -18.79 -2.55 -4.86
C ASP A 84 -18.33 -3.32 -6.11
N PHE A 85 -17.78 -2.61 -7.12
CA PHE A 85 -17.28 -3.17 -8.37
C PHE A 85 -16.01 -2.42 -8.82
N CYS A 86 -14.89 -3.13 -8.94
CA CYS A 86 -13.61 -2.61 -9.44
C CYS A 86 -13.23 -3.21 -10.80
N SER A 87 -14.21 -3.53 -11.66
CA SER A 87 -14.00 -4.30 -12.89
C SER A 87 -13.97 -3.49 -14.19
N SER A 88 -13.91 -2.15 -14.15
CA SER A 88 -14.12 -1.35 -15.38
C SER A 88 -13.17 -0.17 -15.62
N TYR A 89 -11.95 -0.17 -15.07
CA TYR A 89 -10.98 0.93 -15.32
C TYR A 89 -9.67 0.47 -15.99
N LEU A 90 -9.67 -0.70 -16.62
CA LEU A 90 -8.58 -1.15 -17.50
C LEU A 90 -9.16 -1.50 -18.89
N GLU A 91 -9.67 -0.49 -19.59
CA GLU A 91 -9.81 -0.51 -21.06
C GLU A 91 -8.79 0.45 -21.67
#